data_AF-A0A2N7XSK5-F1
#
_entry.id   AF-A0A2N7XSK5-F1
#
_cell.length_a   1.000
_cell.length_b   1.000
_cell.length_c   1.000
_cell.angle_alpha   90.00
_cell.angle_beta   90.00
_cell.angle_gamma   90.00
#
_symmetry.space_group_name_H-M   'P 1'
#
loop_
_entity.id
_entity.type
_entity.pdbx_description
1 polymer ?
#
loop_
_entity_poly.entity_id
_entity_poly.type
_entity_poly.pdbx_seq_one_letter_code
_entity_poly.pdbx_strand_id
1 'polypeptide(L)' 'EQRDDPSLRGKPVAVGHGATRGVVAAASYEARTFGVKSALPSVTALRRCPDLIFVPPRFEVYRAVSQQIHSIFADYTDL' A
#
# COMPACT_ATOMS: atom_id res chain seq x y z
N GLU A 1 2.15 6.41 0.64
CA GLU A 1 3.55 5.96 0.84
C GLU A 1 4.49 6.54 -0.22
N GLN A 2 4.52 6.07 -1.47
CA GLN A 2 5.45 6.58 -2.50
C GLN A 2 5.35 8.08 -2.83
N ARG A 3 4.18 8.70 -2.60
CA ARG A 3 4.00 10.16 -2.70
C ARG A 3 4.84 10.88 -1.63
N ASP A 4 4.72 10.42 -0.39
CA ASP A 4 5.26 11.07 0.82
C ASP A 4 6.72 10.68 1.08
N ASP A 5 7.14 9.50 0.62
CA ASP A 5 8.55 9.07 0.58
C ASP A 5 8.96 8.79 -0.88
N PRO A 6 9.61 9.76 -1.55
CA PRO A 6 10.06 9.59 -2.92
C PRO A 6 11.08 8.46 -3.13
N SER A 7 11.79 8.03 -2.09
CA SER A 7 12.78 6.95 -2.19
C SER A 7 12.16 5.58 -2.47
N LEU A 8 10.84 5.45 -2.30
CA LEU A 8 10.04 4.25 -2.54
C LEU A 8 9.51 4.14 -3.98
N ARG A 9 9.64 5.19 -4.79
CA ARG A 9 9.15 5.20 -6.19
C ARG A 9 9.99 4.24 -7.04
N GLY A 10 9.34 3.49 -7.93
CA GLY A 10 10.02 2.51 -8.79
C GLY A 10 10.49 1.25 -8.06
N LYS A 11 10.17 1.09 -6.77
CA LYS A 11 10.56 -0.08 -5.97
C LYS A 11 9.35 -0.95 -5.64
N PRO A 12 9.53 -2.28 -5.47
CA PRO A 12 8.47 -3.16 -5.02
C PRO A 12 8.14 -2.86 -3.56
N VAL A 13 7.01 -2.20 -3.33
CA VAL A 13 6.51 -1.78 -2.02
C VAL A 13 5.18 -2.46 -1.70
N ALA A 14 5.03 -2.90 -0.46
CA ALA A 14 3.77 -3.40 0.11
C ALA A 14 3.44 -2.69 1.43
N VAL A 15 2.19 -2.26 1.57
CA VAL A 15 1.66 -1.80 2.86
C VAL A 15 1.18 -3.03 3.63
N GLY A 16 1.63 -3.18 4.87
CA GLY A 16 1.26 -4.32 5.70
C GLY A 16 2.30 -4.56 6.79
N HIS A 17 2.15 -5.68 7.51
CA HIS A 17 3.11 -6.06 8.54
C HIS A 17 3.97 -7.22 8.01
N GLY A 18 5.26 -6.98 7.79
CA GLY A 18 6.22 -7.96 7.25
C GLY A 18 6.59 -9.09 8.22
N ALA A 19 5.63 -9.65 8.96
CA ALA A 19 5.84 -10.70 9.95
C ALA A 19 5.13 -12.01 9.56
N THR A 20 5.45 -13.08 10.28
CA THR A 20 4.96 -14.46 10.02
C THR A 20 3.43 -14.60 9.97
N ARG A 21 2.68 -13.73 10.64
CA ARG A 21 1.21 -13.69 10.62
C ARG A 21 0.61 -12.46 9.94
N GLY A 22 1.45 -11.63 9.32
CA GLY A 22 0.97 -10.44 8.63
C GLY A 22 0.47 -10.74 7.22
N VAL A 23 -0.34 -9.84 6.69
CA VAL A 23 -0.85 -9.88 5.32
C VAL A 23 -0.53 -8.56 4.59
N VAL A 24 -0.45 -8.64 3.27
CA VAL A 24 -0.35 -7.46 2.40
C VAL A 24 -1.71 -6.77 2.34
N ALA A 25 -1.79 -5.53 2.79
CA ALA A 25 -2.99 -4.70 2.68
C ALA A 25 -3.11 -4.10 1.26
N ALA A 26 -2.00 -3.56 0.74
CA ALA A 26 -1.91 -3.01 -0.60
C ALA A 26 -0.50 -3.25 -1.17
N ALA A 27 -0.41 -3.39 -2.49
CA ALA A 27 0.85 -3.59 -3.20
C ALA A 27 0.98 -2.61 -4.36
N SER A 28 2.16 -2.01 -4.48
CA SER A 28 2.61 -1.20 -5.63
C SER A 28 2.58 -1.99 -6.94
N TYR A 29 2.58 -1.28 -8.07
CA TYR A 29 2.62 -1.93 -9.38
C TYR A 29 3.90 -2.75 -9.58
N GLU A 30 5.03 -2.23 -9.10
CA GLU A 30 6.34 -2.89 -9.12
C GLU A 30 6.34 -4.17 -8.30
N ALA A 31 5.59 -4.24 -7.18
CA ALA A 31 5.44 -5.49 -6.43
C ALA A 31 4.49 -6.49 -7.12
N ARG A 32 3.46 -5.98 -7.82
CA ARG A 32 2.46 -6.81 -8.52
C ARG A 32 3.04 -7.62 -9.68
N THR A 33 4.12 -7.15 -10.32
CA THR A 33 4.82 -7.92 -11.37
C THR A 33 5.36 -9.26 -10.85
N PHE A 34 5.71 -9.33 -9.57
CA PHE A 34 6.13 -10.55 -8.87
C PHE A 34 4.95 -11.37 -8.31
N GLY A 35 3.71 -11.01 -8.64
CA GLY A 35 2.51 -11.65 -8.12
C GLY A 35 2.20 -11.32 -6.66
N VAL A 36 2.77 -10.25 -6.10
CA VAL A 36 2.38 -9.73 -4.77
C VAL A 36 1.07 -8.96 -4.90
N LYS A 37 0.06 -9.34 -4.13
CA LYS A 37 -1.29 -8.73 -4.17
C LYS A 37 -1.90 -8.62 -2.77
N SER A 38 -2.95 -7.82 -2.65
CA SER A 38 -3.71 -7.69 -1.40
C SER A 38 -4.20 -9.06 -0.89
N ALA A 39 -4.29 -9.18 0.43
CA ALA A 39 -4.61 -10.40 1.17
C ALA A 39 -3.59 -11.55 1.04
N LEU A 40 -2.47 -11.36 0.34
CA LEU A 40 -1.39 -12.35 0.31
C LEU A 40 -0.67 -12.39 1.67
N PRO A 41 -0.37 -13.58 2.23
CA PRO A 41 0.45 -13.68 3.44
C PRO A 41 1.84 -13.07 3.22
N SER A 42 2.34 -12.32 4.21
CA SER A 42 3.58 -11.56 4.07
C SER A 42 4.79 -12.46 3.83
N VAL A 43 4.82 -13.64 4.45
CA VAL A 43 5.85 -14.66 4.22
C VAL A 43 5.88 -15.11 2.76
N THR A 44 4.70 -15.29 2.16
CA THR A 44 4.58 -15.66 0.74
C THR A 44 4.98 -14.48 -0.16
N ALA A 45 4.63 -13.26 0.22
CA ALA A 45 5.03 -12.06 -0.52
C ALA A 45 6.57 -11.90 -0.55
N LEU A 46 7.24 -12.05 0.59
CA LEU A 46 8.71 -12.02 0.70
C LEU A 46 9.39 -13.14 -0.10
N ARG A 47 8.77 -14.33 -0.16
CA ARG A 47 9.29 -15.43 -1.01
C ARG A 47 9.18 -15.11 -2.50
N ARG A 48 8.13 -14.40 -2.92
CA ARG A 48 7.92 -14.03 -4.34
C ARG A 48 8.79 -12.86 -4.76
N CYS A 49 9.03 -11.93 -3.85
CA CYS A 49 9.84 -10.74 -4.07
C CYS A 49 10.73 -10.55 -2.84
N PRO A 50 11.97 -11.08 -2.85
CA PRO A 50 12.91 -10.95 -1.73
C PRO A 50 13.26 -9.50 -1.39
N ASP A 51 13.27 -8.62 -2.41
CA ASP A 51 13.54 -7.19 -2.26
C ASP A 51 12.28 -6.36 -1.89
N LEU A 52 11.18 -7.02 -1.52
CA LEU A 52 9.92 -6.36 -1.20
C LEU A 52 10.06 -5.50 0.06
N ILE A 53 9.77 -4.21 -0.09
CA ILE A 53 9.80 -3.25 1.01
C ILE A 53 8.42 -3.24 1.68
N PHE A 54 8.37 -3.71 2.93
CA PHE A 54 7.18 -3.54 3.77
C PHE A 54 7.21 -2.19 4.46
N VAL A 55 6.09 -1.47 4.35
CA VAL A 55 5.86 -0.21 5.07
C VAL A 55 4.64 -0.35 6.00
N PRO A 56 4.74 0.11 7.25
CA PRO A 56 3.63 0.05 8.19
C PRO A 56 2.49 0.96 7.72
N PRO A 57 1.22 0.56 7.91
CA PRO A 57 0.09 1.37 7.49
C PRO A 57 -0.03 2.65 8.33
N ARG A 58 -0.14 3.80 7.66
CA ARG A 58 -0.39 5.11 8.27
C ARG A 58 -1.86 5.51 8.11
N PHE A 59 -2.76 4.82 8.82
CA PHE A 59 -4.21 4.96 8.65
C PHE A 59 -4.73 6.39 8.83
N GLU A 60 -4.16 7.16 9.74
CA GLU A 60 -4.54 8.57 9.94
C GLU A 60 -4.30 9.42 8.67
N VAL A 61 -3.17 9.22 8.00
CA VAL A 61 -2.85 9.91 6.74
C VAL A 61 -3.81 9.47 5.63
N TYR A 62 -4.11 8.17 5.56
CA TYR A 62 -5.03 7.64 4.55
C TYR A 62 -6.43 8.20 4.73
N ARG A 63 -6.91 8.30 5.97
CA ARG A 63 -8.22 8.88 6.30
C ARG A 63 -8.27 10.36 5.97
N ALA A 64 -7.25 11.13 6.35
CA ALA A 64 -7.19 12.56 6.06
C ALA A 64 -7.21 12.85 4.55
N VAL A 65 -6.43 12.09 3.76
CA VAL A 65 -6.43 12.23 2.29
C VAL A 65 -7.77 11.79 1.69
N SER A 66 -8.37 10.71 2.21
CA SER A 66 -9.71 10.27 1.77
C SER A 66 -10.75 11.37 1.98
N GLN A 67 -10.76 12.01 3.16
CA GLN A 67 -11.67 13.13 3.45
C GLN A 67 -11.47 14.31 2.49
N GLN A 68 -10.23 14.65 2.13
CA GLN A 68 -9.95 15.70 1.14
C GLN A 68 -10.56 15.35 -0.22
N ILE A 69 -10.40 14.10 -0.67
CA ILE A 69 -10.97 13.62 -1.95
C ILE A 69 -12.50 13.65 -1.90
N HIS A 70 -13.10 13.16 -0.81
CA HIS A 70 -14.55 13.20 -0.63
C HIS A 70 -15.11 14.63 -0.56
N SER A 71 -14.38 15.57 0.03
CA SER A 71 -14.77 16.99 0.02
C SER A 71 -14.83 17.54 -1.40
N ILE A 72 -13.87 17.19 -2.25
CA ILE A 72 -13.88 17.59 -3.67
C ILE A 72 -15.08 16.97 -4.38
N PHE A 73 -15.39 15.68 -4.12
CA PHE A 73 -16.57 15.05 -4.71
C PHE A 73 -17.88 15.73 -4.30
N ALA A 74 -17.99 16.16 -3.03
CA ALA A 74 -19.15 16.87 -2.50
C ALA A 74 -19.41 18.23 -3.19
N ASP A 75 -18.39 18.83 -3.81
CA ASP A 75 -18.55 20.05 -4.61
C ASP A 75 -19.34 19.79 -5.93
N TYR A 76 -19.43 18.53 -6.37
CA TYR A 76 -20.09 18.15 -7.63
C TYR A 76 -21.42 17.42 -7.42
N THR A 77 -21.57 16.64 -6.33
CA THR A 77 -22.80 15.89 -6.03
C THR A 77 -22.88 15.49 -4.56
N ASP A 78 -24.09 15.32 -4.05
CA ASP A 78 -24.43 14.89 -2.68
C ASP A 78 -24.70 13.38 -2.54
N LEU A 79 -24.55 12.62 -3.64
CA LEU A 79 -24.73 11.16 -3.72
C LEU A 79 -23.58 10.35 -3.10
#